data_AF-H5SQ84-F1
#
_entry.id   AF-H5SQ84-F1
#
_cell.length_a   1.000
_cell.length_b   1.000
_cell.length_c   1.000
_cell.angle_alpha   90.00
_cell.angle_beta   90.00
_cell.angle_gamma   90.00
#
_symmetry.space_group_name_H-M   'P 1'
#
loop_
_entity.id
_entity.type
_entity.pdbx_description
1 polymer ?
#
loop_
_entity_poly.entity_id
_entity_poly.type
_entity_poly.pdbx_seq_one_letter_code
_entity_poly.pdbx_strand_id
1 'polypeptide(L)'
;MRAICVVVLGLAILAIFGGAQAGPPDPAELQRIAEALVAQLELAHQEAVFGMLAPTLTAAKAHAQRVINLIEGKAGPDYNPSVGEVGDGIGALAHAERFRESIRNTPLAQVFLLGIENVIFDLSAPGIGAVEQAKRAVRAPDLARARLSVRAARAFLYSARGSASDPVSEGGARAIVARLKAGR
;
A
#
# COMPACT_ATOMS: atom_id res chain seq x y z
N MET A 1 -26.30 -7.29 -76.68
CA MET A 1 -27.43 -6.90 -75.82
C MET A 1 -27.05 -7.21 -74.37
N ARG A 2 -27.14 -6.20 -73.49
CA ARG A 2 -27.34 -6.24 -72.00
C ARG A 2 -26.42 -7.17 -71.17
N ALA A 3 -25.79 -6.79 -70.05
CA ALA A 3 -26.04 -5.72 -69.08
C ALA A 3 -24.77 -5.37 -68.28
N ILE A 4 -24.77 -4.15 -67.76
CA ILE A 4 -23.87 -3.55 -66.77
C ILE A 4 -24.11 -4.17 -65.38
N CYS A 5 -23.09 -4.33 -64.54
CA CYS A 5 -23.15 -3.94 -63.13
C CYS A 5 -21.77 -3.95 -62.44
N VAL A 6 -21.47 -2.78 -61.87
CA VAL A 6 -20.34 -2.42 -61.01
C VAL A 6 -20.54 -3.02 -59.61
N VAL A 7 -19.50 -3.58 -58.98
CA VAL A 7 -19.37 -3.52 -57.52
C VAL A 7 -17.93 -3.19 -57.14
N VAL A 8 -17.83 -2.03 -56.50
CA VAL A 8 -16.65 -1.38 -55.92
C VAL A 8 -16.58 -1.74 -54.43
N LEU A 9 -15.36 -1.83 -53.89
CA LEU A 9 -14.98 -1.72 -52.48
C LEU A 9 -15.52 -2.75 -51.46
N GLY A 10 -14.60 -3.57 -50.94
CA GLY A 10 -14.67 -4.13 -49.59
C GLY A 10 -13.49 -3.60 -48.77
N LEU A 11 -13.66 -2.43 -48.17
CA LEU A 11 -12.67 -1.78 -47.30
C LEU A 11 -12.44 -2.64 -46.04
N ALA A 12 -11.18 -2.94 -45.74
CA ALA A 12 -10.77 -3.52 -44.46
C ALA A 12 -11.03 -2.52 -43.34
N ILE A 13 -11.99 -2.83 -42.46
CA ILE A 13 -12.19 -2.09 -41.20
C ILE A 13 -11.16 -2.63 -40.21
N LEU A 14 -9.97 -2.01 -40.15
CA LEU A 14 -9.13 -2.07 -38.96
C LEU A 14 -9.80 -1.19 -37.90
N ALA A 15 -10.51 -1.81 -36.97
CA ALA A 15 -10.91 -1.16 -35.73
C ALA A 15 -9.65 -0.87 -34.92
N ILE A 16 -9.10 0.33 -35.08
CA ILE A 16 -8.13 0.91 -34.17
C ILE A 16 -8.88 1.10 -32.85
N PHE A 17 -8.73 0.15 -31.93
CA PHE A 17 -9.00 0.40 -30.53
C PHE A 17 -8.02 1.49 -30.09
N GLY A 18 -8.48 2.74 -30.18
CA GLY A 18 -7.87 3.86 -29.50
C GLY A 18 -7.99 3.59 -28.01
N GLY A 19 -7.00 2.90 -27.45
CA GLY A 19 -6.73 2.98 -26.03
C GLY A 19 -6.49 4.45 -25.74
N ALA A 20 -7.45 5.11 -25.11
CA ALA A 20 -7.22 6.41 -24.51
C ALA A 20 -6.03 6.21 -23.57
N GLN A 21 -4.85 6.63 -24.00
CA GLN A 21 -3.68 6.65 -23.16
C GLN A 21 -4.07 7.51 -21.97
N ALA A 22 -4.28 6.90 -20.80
CA ALA A 22 -4.58 7.65 -19.60
C ALA A 22 -3.49 8.72 -19.49
N GLY A 23 -3.91 9.98 -19.41
CA GLY A 23 -2.97 11.09 -19.27
C GLY A 23 -2.05 10.86 -18.07
N PRO A 24 -0.91 11.58 -18.01
CA PRO A 24 -0.03 11.46 -16.86
C PRO A 24 -0.82 11.66 -15.57
N PRO A 25 -0.56 10.86 -14.51
CA PRO A 25 -1.28 10.95 -13.25
C PRO A 25 -1.13 12.35 -12.67
N ASP A 26 -2.21 12.89 -12.11
CA ASP A 26 -2.21 14.19 -11.44
C ASP A 26 -1.22 14.16 -10.27
N PRO A 27 -0.16 15.01 -10.27
CA PRO A 27 0.81 15.06 -9.18
C PRO A 27 0.17 15.34 -7.81
N ALA A 28 -0.89 16.15 -7.75
CA ALA A 28 -1.58 16.45 -6.51
C ALA A 28 -2.32 15.22 -5.94
N GLU A 29 -2.89 14.39 -6.81
CA GLU A 29 -3.50 13.11 -6.44
C GLU A 29 -2.44 12.12 -5.94
N LEU A 30 -1.32 11.97 -6.65
CA LEU A 30 -0.22 11.10 -6.22
C LEU A 30 0.31 11.50 -4.84
N GLN A 31 0.49 12.80 -4.61
CA GLN A 31 0.93 13.31 -3.31
C GLN A 31 -0.10 12.98 -2.22
N ARG A 32 -1.40 13.19 -2.46
CA ARG A 32 -2.45 12.85 -1.48
C ARG A 32 -2.48 11.35 -1.14
N ILE A 33 -2.32 10.47 -2.14
CA ILE A 33 -2.25 9.02 -1.90
C ILE A 33 -1.03 8.68 -1.05
N ALA A 34 0.14 9.23 -1.38
CA ALA A 34 1.38 8.97 -0.64
C ALA A 34 1.32 9.52 0.81
N GLU A 35 0.70 10.68 1.02
CA GLU A 35 0.48 11.24 2.36
C GLU A 35 -0.50 10.40 3.18
N ALA A 36 -1.58 9.89 2.57
CA ALA A 36 -2.52 8.98 3.23
C ALA A 36 -1.84 7.65 3.63
N LEU A 37 -1.00 7.09 2.75
CA LEU A 37 -0.15 5.94 3.06
C LEU A 37 0.72 6.21 4.30
N VAL A 38 1.46 7.33 4.32
CA VAL A 38 2.29 7.69 5.48
C VAL A 38 1.44 7.81 6.75
N ALA A 39 0.28 8.45 6.69
CA ALA A 39 -0.61 8.58 7.84
C ALA A 39 -1.05 7.23 8.41
N GLN A 40 -1.43 6.26 7.56
CA GLN A 40 -1.77 4.91 8.02
C GLN A 40 -0.56 4.19 8.65
N LEU A 41 0.64 4.33 8.06
CA LEU A 41 1.88 3.75 8.60
C LEU A 41 2.25 4.33 9.97
N GLU A 42 2.05 5.63 10.20
CA GLU A 42 2.29 6.26 11.50
C GLU A 42 1.36 5.70 12.58
N LEU A 43 0.06 5.62 12.27
CA LEU A 43 -0.92 5.05 13.19
C LEU A 43 -0.60 3.58 13.49
N ALA A 44 -0.24 2.79 12.46
CA ALA A 44 0.11 1.39 12.65
C ALA A 44 1.38 1.26 13.51
N HIS A 45 2.37 2.12 13.28
CA HIS A 45 3.59 2.15 14.09
C HIS A 45 3.27 2.51 15.56
N GLN A 46 2.38 3.48 15.79
CA GLN A 46 1.94 3.88 17.13
C GLN A 46 1.21 2.75 17.85
N GLU A 47 0.27 2.07 17.18
CA GLU A 47 -0.42 0.90 17.72
C GLU A 47 0.56 -0.24 18.04
N ALA A 48 1.58 -0.45 17.21
CA ALA A 48 2.63 -1.42 17.52
C ALA A 48 3.45 -1.03 18.76
N VAL A 49 3.77 0.25 18.95
CA VAL A 49 4.42 0.75 20.18
C VAL A 49 3.53 0.50 21.41
N PHE A 50 2.23 0.79 21.32
CA PHE A 50 1.29 0.51 22.40
C PHE A 50 1.17 -0.98 22.70
N GLY A 51 1.12 -1.84 21.67
CA GLY A 51 1.10 -3.29 21.84
C GLY A 51 2.37 -3.85 22.52
N MET A 52 3.54 -3.26 22.24
CA MET A 52 4.79 -3.62 22.93
C MET A 52 4.76 -3.27 24.41
N LEU A 53 4.14 -2.14 24.77
CA LEU A 53 4.07 -1.62 26.13
C LEU A 53 2.82 -2.08 26.89
N ALA A 54 1.88 -2.75 26.22
CA ALA A 54 0.59 -3.12 26.76
C ALA A 54 0.71 -3.98 28.04
N PRO A 55 -0.07 -3.69 29.09
CA PRO A 55 0.10 -4.34 30.40
C PRO A 55 -0.39 -5.79 30.45
N THR A 56 -1.24 -6.21 29.50
CA THR A 56 -1.85 -7.53 29.48
C THR A 56 -1.78 -8.16 28.09
N LEU A 57 -1.88 -9.49 28.02
CA LEU A 57 -1.94 -10.22 26.74
C LEU A 57 -3.10 -9.72 25.87
N THR A 58 -4.28 -9.57 26.46
CA THR A 58 -5.48 -9.08 25.75
C THR A 58 -5.24 -7.70 25.12
N ALA A 59 -4.64 -6.76 25.85
CA ALA A 59 -4.33 -5.44 25.33
C ALA A 59 -3.28 -5.51 24.20
N ALA A 60 -2.22 -6.30 24.36
CA ALA A 60 -1.21 -6.48 23.31
C ALA A 60 -1.82 -7.05 22.02
N LYS A 61 -2.73 -8.03 22.13
CA LYS A 61 -3.46 -8.61 20.99
C LYS A 61 -4.40 -7.62 20.34
N ALA A 62 -5.10 -6.79 21.11
CA ALA A 62 -5.98 -5.77 20.57
C ALA A 62 -5.21 -4.74 19.74
N HIS A 63 -4.08 -4.25 20.25
CA HIS A 63 -3.19 -3.36 19.51
C HIS A 63 -2.61 -4.03 18.26
N ALA A 64 -2.20 -5.30 18.35
CA ALA A 64 -1.74 -6.05 17.18
C ALA A 64 -2.85 -6.18 16.11
N GLN A 65 -4.10 -6.42 16.50
CA GLN A 65 -5.21 -6.45 15.56
C GLN A 65 -5.48 -5.08 14.93
N ARG A 66 -5.32 -3.98 15.68
CA ARG A 66 -5.40 -2.62 15.12
C ARG A 66 -4.30 -2.36 14.09
N VAL A 67 -3.10 -2.89 14.30
CA VAL A 67 -2.03 -2.86 13.28
C VAL A 67 -2.50 -3.55 11.99
N ILE A 68 -3.08 -4.74 12.07
CA ILE A 68 -3.64 -5.44 10.89
C ILE A 68 -4.70 -4.56 10.22
N ASN A 69 -5.66 -4.03 10.98
CA ASN A 69 -6.73 -3.19 10.45
C ASN A 69 -6.21 -1.93 9.76
N LEU A 70 -5.15 -1.30 10.27
CA LEU A 70 -4.53 -0.11 9.65
C LEU A 70 -3.75 -0.42 8.38
N ILE A 71 -3.18 -1.63 8.28
CA ILE A 71 -2.46 -2.05 7.08
C ILE A 71 -3.43 -2.49 5.98
N GLU A 72 -4.43 -3.31 6.31
CA GLU A 72 -5.32 -3.93 5.32
C GLU A 72 -6.59 -3.10 5.01
N GLY A 73 -7.05 -2.28 5.97
CA GLY A 73 -8.31 -1.54 5.85
C GLY A 73 -9.56 -2.41 6.00
N LYS A 74 -10.74 -1.80 5.88
CA LYS A 74 -12.05 -2.47 6.10
C LYS A 74 -12.35 -3.58 5.09
N ALA A 75 -11.76 -3.51 3.90
CA ALA A 75 -11.88 -4.52 2.86
C ALA A 75 -10.83 -5.65 2.99
N GLY A 76 -9.94 -5.55 3.98
CA GLY A 76 -8.89 -6.52 4.27
C GLY A 76 -9.42 -7.88 4.73
N PRO A 77 -8.76 -8.99 4.39
CA PRO A 77 -9.19 -10.33 4.76
C PRO A 77 -9.17 -10.59 6.27
N ASP A 78 -8.26 -9.95 7.01
CA ASP A 78 -8.08 -10.14 8.44
C ASP A 78 -8.59 -8.92 9.26
N TYR A 79 -9.35 -8.02 8.64
CA TYR A 79 -9.98 -6.88 9.32
C TYR A 79 -10.95 -7.34 10.42
N ASN A 80 -10.84 -6.74 11.60
CA ASN A 80 -11.70 -7.05 12.72
C ASN A 80 -12.21 -5.77 13.42
N PRO A 81 -13.51 -5.42 13.31
CA PRO A 81 -14.06 -4.19 13.91
C PRO A 81 -14.17 -4.25 15.44
N SER A 82 -14.08 -5.43 16.07
CA SER A 82 -14.27 -5.58 17.52
C SER A 82 -13.21 -4.85 18.37
N VAL A 83 -12.06 -4.51 17.78
CA VAL A 83 -11.00 -3.75 18.45
C VAL A 83 -11.14 -2.24 18.26
N GLY A 84 -12.25 -1.75 17.68
CA GLY A 84 -12.52 -0.34 17.42
C GLY A 84 -12.09 0.11 16.02
N GLU A 85 -12.63 1.25 15.59
CA GLU A 85 -12.24 1.86 14.32
C GLU A 85 -10.91 2.60 14.44
N VAL A 86 -10.05 2.43 13.44
CA VAL A 86 -8.73 3.05 13.35
C VAL A 86 -8.46 3.46 11.91
N GLY A 87 -7.72 4.56 11.74
CA GLY A 87 -7.32 5.04 10.41
C GLY A 87 -8.48 5.58 9.57
N ASP A 88 -8.33 5.47 8.26
CA ASP A 88 -9.29 5.95 7.26
C ASP A 88 -10.22 4.85 6.72
N GLY A 89 -10.00 3.60 7.14
CA GLY A 89 -10.74 2.42 6.68
C GLY A 89 -10.33 1.89 5.29
N ILE A 90 -9.38 2.52 4.60
CA ILE A 90 -8.86 2.08 3.30
C ILE A 90 -7.64 1.17 3.49
N GLY A 91 -6.75 1.52 4.42
CA GLY A 91 -5.56 0.74 4.76
C GLY A 91 -4.32 1.12 3.97
N ALA A 92 -3.15 0.96 4.61
CA ALA A 92 -1.85 1.30 4.02
C ALA A 92 -1.57 0.53 2.72
N LEU A 93 -1.89 -0.78 2.65
CA LEU A 93 -1.66 -1.57 1.45
C LEU A 93 -2.47 -1.06 0.27
N ALA A 94 -3.74 -0.73 0.46
CA ALA A 94 -4.58 -0.22 -0.62
C ALA A 94 -4.08 1.13 -1.15
N HIS A 95 -3.58 2.02 -0.29
CA HIS A 95 -2.94 3.26 -0.75
C HIS A 95 -1.64 3.00 -1.51
N ALA A 96 -0.80 2.08 -1.03
CA ALA A 96 0.45 1.75 -1.70
C ALA A 96 0.22 1.11 -3.08
N GLU A 97 -0.75 0.20 -3.17
CA GLU A 97 -1.19 -0.44 -4.40
C GLU A 97 -1.77 0.58 -5.39
N ARG A 98 -2.65 1.48 -4.92
CA ARG A 98 -3.18 2.57 -5.74
C ARG A 98 -2.07 3.49 -6.27
N PHE A 99 -1.10 3.83 -5.43
CA PHE A 99 0.07 4.61 -5.84
C PHE A 99 0.85 3.89 -6.95
N ARG A 100 1.18 2.61 -6.72
CA ARG A 100 1.89 1.75 -7.69
C ARG A 100 1.18 1.71 -9.04
N GLU A 101 -0.12 1.43 -9.05
CA GLU A 101 -0.89 1.34 -10.29
C GLU A 101 -1.00 2.70 -11.00
N SER A 102 -1.09 3.81 -10.25
CA SER A 102 -1.15 5.16 -10.83
C SER A 102 0.13 5.55 -11.58
N ILE A 103 1.29 4.99 -11.19
CA ILE A 103 2.58 5.30 -11.82
C ILE A 103 3.08 4.22 -12.79
N ARG A 104 2.57 2.99 -12.72
CA ARG A 104 3.15 1.79 -13.35
C ARG A 104 3.51 1.96 -14.82
N ASN A 105 2.64 2.61 -15.59
CA ASN A 105 2.78 2.77 -17.04
C ASN A 105 3.20 4.19 -17.43
N THR A 106 3.96 4.87 -16.56
CA THR A 106 4.36 6.27 -16.73
C THR A 106 5.89 6.42 -16.53
N PRO A 107 6.52 7.51 -16.98
CA PRO A 107 7.93 7.78 -16.69
C PRO A 107 8.26 7.83 -15.19
N LEU A 108 7.27 8.11 -14.32
CA LEU A 108 7.45 8.13 -12.86
C LEU A 108 7.77 6.75 -12.30
N ALA A 109 7.42 5.66 -13.01
CA ALA A 109 7.77 4.30 -12.59
C ALA A 109 9.28 4.13 -12.37
N GLN A 110 10.12 4.75 -13.22
CA GLN A 110 11.58 4.66 -13.10
C GLN A 110 12.12 5.27 -11.80
N VAL A 111 11.36 6.20 -11.20
CA VAL A 111 11.75 6.91 -9.98
C VAL A 111 11.20 6.21 -8.74
N PHE A 112 9.93 5.78 -8.79
CA PHE A 112 9.17 5.43 -7.60
C PHE A 112 8.82 3.94 -7.47
N LEU A 113 8.84 3.17 -8.57
CA LEU A 113 8.26 1.83 -8.58
C LEU A 113 8.95 0.89 -7.58
N LEU A 114 10.28 0.85 -7.59
CA LEU A 114 11.04 0.02 -6.65
C LEU A 114 10.77 0.42 -5.19
N GLY A 115 10.73 1.73 -4.91
CA GLY A 115 10.45 2.23 -3.57
C GLY A 115 9.09 1.81 -3.04
N ILE A 116 8.04 1.93 -3.86
CA ILE A 116 6.69 1.51 -3.44
C ILE A 116 6.56 -0.01 -3.35
N GLU A 117 7.27 -0.77 -4.20
CA GLU A 117 7.32 -2.24 -4.11
C GLU A 117 7.97 -2.71 -2.81
N ASN A 118 9.05 -2.05 -2.35
CA ASN A 118 9.66 -2.32 -1.04
C ASN A 118 8.68 -2.05 0.10
N VAL A 119 7.92 -0.94 0.03
CA VAL A 119 6.87 -0.65 1.03
C VAL A 119 5.80 -1.76 1.06
N ILE A 120 5.31 -2.20 -0.10
CA ILE A 120 4.32 -3.27 -0.20
C ILE A 120 4.89 -4.59 0.34
N PHE A 121 6.14 -4.90 0.02
CA PHE A 121 6.85 -6.07 0.52
C PHE A 121 6.94 -6.05 2.06
N ASP A 122 7.42 -4.96 2.65
CA ASP A 122 7.52 -4.85 4.11
C ASP A 122 6.17 -5.04 4.82
N LEU A 123 5.08 -4.58 4.19
CA LEU A 123 3.74 -4.72 4.74
C LEU A 123 3.17 -6.14 4.60
N SER A 124 3.30 -6.75 3.43
CA SER A 124 2.52 -7.95 3.05
C SER A 124 3.33 -9.20 2.71
N ALA A 125 4.66 -9.15 2.76
CA ALA A 125 5.52 -10.29 2.40
C ALA A 125 5.08 -11.58 3.13
N PRO A 126 4.71 -12.65 2.39
CA PRO A 126 4.20 -13.87 2.99
C PRO A 126 5.17 -14.46 4.01
N GLY A 127 4.66 -14.77 5.20
CA GLY A 127 5.41 -15.36 6.30
C GLY A 127 6.34 -14.42 7.07
N ILE A 128 6.62 -13.20 6.60
CA ILE A 128 7.57 -12.30 7.25
C ILE A 128 7.09 -10.85 7.46
N GLY A 129 6.24 -10.30 6.60
CA GLY A 129 5.85 -8.89 6.61
C GLY A 129 5.08 -8.45 7.87
N ALA A 130 4.84 -7.14 7.98
CA ALA A 130 4.21 -6.53 9.15
C ALA A 130 2.87 -7.19 9.54
N VAL A 131 2.01 -7.47 8.57
CA VAL A 131 0.72 -8.15 8.79
C VAL A 131 0.92 -9.53 9.41
N GLU A 132 1.85 -10.33 8.89
CA GLU A 132 2.11 -11.68 9.37
C GLU A 132 2.67 -11.69 10.80
N GLN A 133 3.54 -10.73 11.14
CA GLN A 133 4.02 -10.58 12.51
C GLN A 133 2.90 -10.12 13.46
N ALA A 134 2.02 -9.22 13.02
CA ALA A 134 0.87 -8.81 13.81
C ALA A 134 -0.11 -9.98 14.03
N LYS A 135 -0.37 -10.82 13.01
CA LYS A 135 -1.18 -12.04 13.13
C LYS A 135 -0.58 -13.04 14.13
N ARG A 136 0.75 -13.20 14.12
CA ARG A 136 1.45 -14.00 15.15
C ARG A 136 1.25 -13.44 16.55
N ALA A 137 1.26 -12.12 16.71
CA ALA A 137 0.98 -11.49 18.01
C ALA A 137 -0.46 -11.76 18.48
N VAL A 138 -1.46 -11.63 17.60
CA VAL A 138 -2.87 -11.94 17.90
C VAL A 138 -3.04 -13.40 18.37
N ARG A 139 -2.31 -14.32 17.73
CA ARG A 139 -2.36 -15.77 18.03
C ARG A 139 -1.42 -16.18 19.17
N ALA A 140 -0.62 -15.27 19.73
CA ALA A 140 0.39 -15.62 20.73
C ALA A 140 -0.24 -16.22 22.00
N PRO A 141 0.37 -17.25 22.61
CA PRO A 141 -0.14 -17.88 23.82
C PRO A 141 0.13 -17.07 25.10
N ASP A 142 1.12 -16.18 25.06
CA ASP A 142 1.56 -15.40 26.21
C ASP A 142 1.98 -13.97 25.80
N LEU A 143 2.08 -13.09 26.80
CA LEU A 143 2.38 -11.67 26.59
C LEU A 143 3.78 -11.44 26.02
N ALA A 144 4.77 -12.23 26.41
CA ALA A 144 6.14 -12.06 25.93
C ALA A 144 6.23 -12.35 24.42
N ARG A 145 5.61 -13.44 23.95
CA ARG A 145 5.53 -13.78 22.52
C ARG A 145 4.69 -12.78 21.73
N ALA A 146 3.59 -12.29 22.30
CA ALA A 146 2.80 -11.23 21.67
C ALA A 146 3.66 -9.99 21.43
N ARG A 147 4.32 -9.48 22.48
CA ARG A 147 5.21 -8.30 22.39
C ARG A 147 6.38 -8.50 21.44
N LEU A 148 7.00 -9.68 21.42
CA LEU A 148 8.06 -10.01 20.47
C LEU A 148 7.56 -9.91 19.02
N SER A 149 6.39 -10.47 18.74
CA SER A 149 5.79 -10.44 17.41
C SER A 149 5.36 -9.02 17.01
N VAL A 150 4.80 -8.23 17.94
CA VAL A 150 4.50 -6.81 17.69
C VAL A 150 5.79 -6.01 17.44
N ARG A 151 6.88 -6.27 18.16
CA ARG A 151 8.18 -5.64 17.91
C ARG A 151 8.69 -5.96 16.51
N ALA A 152 8.51 -7.18 16.04
CA ALA A 152 8.86 -7.56 14.66
C ALA A 152 7.97 -6.82 13.65
N ALA A 153 6.64 -6.76 13.87
CA ALA A 153 5.72 -5.98 13.02
C ALA A 153 6.14 -4.50 12.95
N ARG A 154 6.52 -3.92 14.09
CA ARG A 154 7.01 -2.55 14.18
C ARG A 154 8.28 -2.30 13.35
N ALA A 155 9.19 -3.27 13.26
CA ALA A 155 10.41 -3.13 12.47
C ALA A 155 10.09 -3.03 10.96
N PHE A 156 9.18 -3.87 10.46
CA PHE A 156 8.69 -3.76 9.08
C PHE A 156 7.93 -2.45 8.84
N LEU A 157 7.06 -2.03 9.76
CA LEU A 157 6.38 -0.73 9.67
C LEU A 157 7.36 0.45 9.65
N TYR A 158 8.43 0.36 10.44
CA TYR A 158 9.49 1.37 10.45
C TYR A 158 10.20 1.45 9.11
N SER A 159 10.55 0.30 8.51
CA SER A 159 11.15 0.19 7.18
C SER A 159 10.21 0.73 6.08
N ALA A 160 8.97 0.26 6.04
CA ALA A 160 7.93 0.72 5.11
C ALA A 160 7.70 2.23 5.18
N ARG A 161 7.79 2.82 6.39
CA ARG A 161 7.66 4.27 6.58
C ARG A 161 8.90 5.03 6.10
N GLY A 162 10.08 4.52 6.43
CA GLY A 162 11.39 5.13 6.14
C GLY A 162 11.55 6.56 6.69
N SER A 163 12.51 7.28 6.13
CA SER A 163 12.80 8.69 6.34
C SER A 163 12.53 9.49 5.07
N ALA A 164 12.30 10.80 5.20
CA ALA A 164 12.18 11.70 4.06
C ALA A 164 13.51 11.91 3.30
N SER A 165 14.63 11.55 3.94
CA SER A 165 15.99 11.67 3.40
C SER A 165 16.49 10.41 2.71
N ASP A 166 15.75 9.30 2.78
CA ASP A 166 16.18 8.04 2.20
C ASP A 166 16.15 8.12 0.67
N PRO A 167 17.05 7.40 -0.04
CA PRO A 167 16.93 7.25 -1.48
C PRO A 167 15.57 6.62 -1.81
N VAL A 168 14.81 7.25 -2.73
CA VAL A 168 13.46 6.77 -3.09
C VAL A 168 13.46 5.31 -3.56
N SER A 169 14.56 4.86 -4.19
CA SER A 169 14.76 3.48 -4.63
C SER A 169 14.96 2.48 -3.50
N GLU A 170 15.46 2.91 -2.34
CA GLU A 170 15.72 2.03 -1.19
C GLU A 170 14.45 1.81 -0.35
N GLY A 171 13.48 2.71 -0.46
CA GLY A 171 12.14 2.55 0.09
C GLY A 171 11.81 3.60 1.15
N GLY A 172 10.58 3.49 1.66
CA GLY A 172 10.04 4.43 2.64
C GLY A 172 9.02 5.38 2.03
N ALA A 173 7.77 5.28 2.48
CA ALA A 173 6.68 6.14 2.05
C ALA A 173 6.99 7.65 2.23
N ARG A 174 7.79 8.01 3.24
CA ARG A 174 8.21 9.40 3.48
C ARG A 174 9.16 9.95 2.41
N ALA A 175 10.06 9.12 1.86
CA ALA A 175 10.94 9.53 0.76
C ALA A 175 10.14 9.81 -0.52
N ILE A 176 9.11 8.98 -0.78
CA ILE A 176 8.18 9.18 -1.90
C ILE A 176 7.47 10.54 -1.78
N VAL A 177 6.90 10.85 -0.60
CA VAL A 177 6.24 12.15 -0.36
C VAL A 177 7.20 13.32 -0.53
N ALA A 178 8.41 13.22 0.01
CA ALA A 178 9.41 14.28 -0.07
C ALA A 178 9.82 14.58 -1.52
N ARG A 179 10.01 13.53 -2.32
CA ARG A 179 10.33 13.61 -3.75
C ARG A 179 9.22 14.28 -4.55
N LEU A 180 7.96 13.88 -4.33
CA LEU A 180 6.79 14.50 -4.98
C LEU A 180 6.68 16.00 -4.65
N LYS A 181 6.84 16.38 -3.38
CA LYS A 181 6.82 17.78 -2.94
C LYS A 181 7.93 18.62 -3.55
N ALA A 182 9.07 18.01 -3.84
CA ALA A 182 10.16 18.69 -4.50
C ALA A 182 9.91 18.93 -5.99
N GLY A 183 8.82 18.38 -6.57
CA GLY A 183 8.46 18.53 -7.98
C GLY A 183 9.48 17.90 -8.92
N ARG A 184 10.24 16.90 -8.43
CA ARG A 184 11.34 16.30 -9.17
C ARG A 184 11.04 14.83 -9.39
#